data_AF-W4VKK9-F1
#
_entry.id   AF-W4VKK9-F1
#
_cell.length_a   1.000
_cell.length_b   1.000
_cell.length_c   1.000
_cell.angle_alpha   90.00
_cell.angle_beta   90.00
_cell.angle_gamma   90.00
#
_symmetry.space_group_name_H-M   'P 1'
#
loop_
_entity.id
_entity.type
_entity.pdbx_description
1 polymer ?
#
loop_
_entity_poly.entity_id
_entity_poly.type
_entity_poly.pdbx_seq_one_letter_code
_entity_poly.pdbx_strand_id
1 'polypeptide(L)'
;MEKSISYRTIKCSIISTNCRGGSVSAHGHEDHSTASKPTVSTPATDLRATLGTLLSEHGNLAIIAMRKGIEGAEDFEAASAQLNENTQALSGAIGSVYGEEAGAAFEKMWSEHVGYFVQYVQGTAEEDEEKKQAALDELSQYRKDFSAFLETATEGRVEADALAEGLQEHVNQLIGAFDAYVAGDYEEAFNMQQKPELTCL
;
A
#
# COMPACT_ATOMS: atom_id res chain seq x y z
N MET A 1 15.01 13.15 55.34
CA MET A 1 14.21 12.39 54.36
C MET A 1 15.16 11.65 53.45
N GLU A 2 14.91 10.36 53.31
CA GLU A 2 15.82 9.32 52.85
C GLU A 2 16.05 9.28 51.33
N LYS A 3 17.29 8.88 50.98
CA LYS A 3 17.76 7.99 49.88
C LYS A 3 17.43 8.38 48.43
N SER A 4 18.34 8.85 47.56
CA SER A 4 19.67 8.37 47.10
C SER A 4 19.65 7.24 46.05
N ILE A 5 20.40 7.48 44.96
CA ILE A 5 21.00 6.59 43.93
C ILE A 5 20.09 6.27 42.72
N SER A 6 20.34 6.69 41.45
CA SER A 6 21.53 6.82 40.58
C SER A 6 21.95 5.54 39.82
N TYR A 7 21.62 5.55 38.52
CA TYR A 7 22.41 5.08 37.36
C TYR A 7 22.65 3.58 37.06
N ARG A 8 22.63 3.33 35.73
CA ARG A 8 23.37 2.34 34.92
C ARG A 8 22.79 0.93 34.72
N THR A 9 22.36 0.72 33.47
CA THR A 9 22.81 -0.32 32.52
C THR A 9 23.33 -1.63 33.12
N ILE A 10 22.61 -2.74 32.89
CA ILE A 10 23.17 -4.09 32.97
C ILE A 10 22.88 -4.84 31.67
N LYS A 11 23.97 -5.15 30.99
CA LYS A 11 24.10 -6.06 29.85
C LYS A 11 23.79 -7.51 30.26
N CYS A 12 23.20 -8.23 29.31
CA CYS A 12 23.61 -9.55 28.79
C CYS A 12 24.15 -10.57 29.79
N SER A 13 23.39 -11.65 30.00
CA SER A 13 23.94 -12.92 30.51
C SER A 13 23.51 -14.05 29.58
N ILE A 14 24.48 -14.49 28.77
CA ILE A 14 24.48 -15.75 28.04
C ILE A 14 25.07 -16.77 29.01
N ILE A 15 24.35 -17.85 29.31
CA ILE A 15 24.94 -19.07 29.87
C ILE A 15 24.58 -20.24 28.96
N SER A 16 25.59 -20.70 28.25
CA SER A 16 25.67 -22.01 27.61
C SER A 16 25.78 -23.07 28.70
N THR A 17 25.01 -24.15 28.61
CA THR A 17 25.39 -25.44 29.20
C THR A 17 24.93 -26.56 28.28
N ASN A 18 25.89 -27.34 27.82
CA ASN A 18 25.74 -28.49 26.95
C ASN A 18 25.78 -29.77 27.81
N CYS A 19 24.78 -30.65 27.76
CA CYS A 19 24.83 -31.99 28.36
C CYS A 19 24.10 -33.02 27.50
N ARG A 20 24.92 -33.75 26.72
CA ARG A 20 24.97 -35.21 26.52
C ARG A 20 23.68 -36.04 26.65
N GLY A 21 23.42 -36.83 25.61
CA GLY A 21 22.28 -37.73 25.50
C GLY A 21 22.22 -38.89 26.49
N GLY A 22 21.00 -39.34 26.71
CA GLY A 22 20.63 -40.62 27.30
C GLY A 22 19.38 -41.13 26.58
N SER A 23 19.52 -42.29 25.92
CA SER A 23 18.40 -43.06 25.38
C SER A 23 17.64 -43.72 26.53
N VAL A 24 16.37 -43.39 26.69
CA VAL A 24 15.40 -44.14 27.50
C VAL A 24 14.20 -44.46 26.63
N SER A 25 14.05 -45.75 26.32
CA SER A 25 12.83 -46.30 25.76
C SER A 25 11.94 -46.68 26.95
N ALA A 26 10.76 -46.08 27.06
CA ALA A 26 9.70 -46.55 27.93
C ALA A 26 8.35 -46.40 27.21
N HIS A 27 7.60 -47.49 27.24
CA HIS A 27 6.28 -47.67 26.66
C HIS A 27 5.24 -46.67 27.18
N GLY A 28 4.38 -46.23 26.26
CA GLY A 28 2.96 -45.98 26.55
C GLY A 28 2.59 -44.62 27.13
N HIS A 29 2.16 -43.70 26.26
CA HIS A 29 0.88 -43.04 26.47
C HIS A 29 0.35 -42.54 25.12
N GLU A 30 -0.88 -42.94 24.79
CA GLU A 30 -1.68 -42.24 23.81
C GLU A 30 -1.90 -40.82 24.33
N ASP A 31 -1.36 -39.85 23.61
CA ASP A 31 -1.93 -38.52 23.52
C ASP A 31 -1.76 -38.09 22.08
N HIS A 32 -2.80 -38.33 21.29
CA HIS A 32 -2.93 -37.75 19.96
C HIS A 32 -3.22 -36.26 20.16
N SER A 33 -2.21 -35.53 20.65
CA SER A 33 -2.16 -34.08 20.59
C SER A 33 -2.29 -33.74 19.12
N THR A 34 -3.48 -33.31 18.73
CA THR A 34 -3.70 -32.59 17.48
C THR A 34 -2.96 -31.25 17.65
N ALA A 35 -1.64 -31.30 17.53
CA ALA A 35 -0.84 -30.15 17.21
C ALA A 35 -1.46 -29.59 15.92
N SER A 36 -2.25 -28.53 16.08
CA SER A 36 -2.73 -27.73 14.96
C SER A 36 -1.49 -27.43 14.13
N LYS A 37 -1.45 -27.96 12.90
CA LYS A 37 -0.34 -27.67 11.99
C LYS A 37 -0.23 -26.15 11.93
N PRO A 38 0.95 -25.55 12.13
CA PRO A 38 1.08 -24.10 11.96
C PRO A 38 0.60 -23.75 10.55
N THR A 39 -0.50 -22.98 10.46
CA THR A 39 -1.03 -22.47 9.20
C THR A 39 -0.43 -21.10 8.97
N VAL A 40 0.00 -20.83 7.75
CA VAL A 40 0.47 -19.48 7.37
C VAL A 40 -0.70 -18.55 6.99
N SER A 41 -1.91 -19.08 6.82
CA SER A 41 -3.12 -18.30 6.58
C SER A 41 -3.68 -17.78 7.92
N THR A 42 -3.75 -16.45 8.00
CA THR A 42 -4.41 -15.69 9.05
C THR A 42 -5.19 -14.54 8.38
N PRO A 43 -6.24 -13.98 9.00
CA PRO A 43 -6.96 -12.85 8.41
C PRO A 43 -6.07 -11.66 8.02
N ALA A 44 -5.01 -11.39 8.80
CA ALA A 44 -4.04 -10.34 8.49
C ALA A 44 -3.16 -10.68 7.28
N THR A 45 -2.74 -11.94 7.16
CA THR A 45 -1.96 -12.42 6.00
C THR A 45 -2.81 -12.40 4.73
N ASP A 46 -4.08 -12.78 4.83
CA ASP A 46 -5.03 -12.77 3.72
C ASP A 46 -5.37 -11.33 3.29
N LEU A 47 -5.56 -10.41 4.24
CA LEU A 47 -5.72 -8.98 3.94
C LEU A 47 -4.49 -8.42 3.22
N ARG A 48 -3.27 -8.69 3.73
CA ARG A 48 -2.03 -8.21 3.11
C ARG A 48 -1.88 -8.71 1.67
N ALA A 49 -2.17 -9.99 1.44
CA ALA A 49 -2.12 -10.57 0.09
C ALA A 49 -3.19 -9.96 -0.83
N THR A 50 -4.41 -9.75 -0.32
CA THR A 50 -5.51 -9.13 -1.06
C THR A 50 -5.19 -7.70 -1.44
N LEU A 51 -4.76 -6.87 -0.47
CA LEU A 51 -4.36 -5.49 -0.73
C LEU A 51 -3.17 -5.41 -1.69
N GLY A 52 -2.15 -6.26 -1.54
CA GLY A 52 -1.02 -6.29 -2.46
C GLY A 52 -1.43 -6.58 -3.90
N THR A 53 -2.40 -7.48 -4.10
CA THR A 53 -2.95 -7.78 -5.44
C THR A 53 -3.72 -6.59 -5.99
N LEU A 54 -4.67 -6.05 -5.21
CA LEU A 54 -5.53 -4.95 -5.64
C LEU A 54 -4.75 -3.66 -5.91
N LEU A 55 -3.74 -3.33 -5.11
CA LEU A 55 -2.89 -2.15 -5.32
C LEU A 55 -1.99 -2.31 -6.55
N SER A 56 -1.47 -3.52 -6.81
CA SER A 56 -0.71 -3.79 -8.04
C SER A 56 -1.60 -3.64 -9.29
N GLU A 57 -2.83 -4.15 -9.21
CA GLU A 57 -3.83 -4.00 -10.27
C GLU A 57 -4.23 -2.53 -10.46
N HIS A 58 -4.39 -1.78 -9.38
CA HIS A 58 -4.69 -0.34 -9.39
C HIS A 58 -3.68 0.44 -10.24
N GLY A 59 -2.39 0.29 -9.97
CA GLY A 59 -1.35 1.01 -10.70
C GLY A 59 -1.40 0.74 -12.21
N ASN A 60 -1.62 -0.53 -12.60
CA ASN A 60 -1.75 -0.89 -14.00
C ASN A 60 -3.03 -0.33 -14.65
N LEU A 61 -4.18 -0.44 -13.98
CA LEU A 61 -5.46 0.10 -14.46
C LEU A 61 -5.43 1.63 -14.58
N ALA A 62 -4.78 2.31 -13.64
CA ALA A 62 -4.59 3.76 -13.66
C ALA A 62 -3.77 4.19 -14.89
N ILE A 63 -2.64 3.54 -15.17
CA ILE A 63 -1.83 3.82 -16.36
C ILE A 63 -2.63 3.60 -17.64
N ILE A 64 -3.40 2.50 -17.73
CA ILE A 64 -4.26 2.22 -18.89
C ILE A 64 -5.29 3.33 -19.05
N ALA A 65 -6.01 3.69 -17.98
CA ALA A 65 -7.03 4.74 -18.02
C ALA A 65 -6.44 6.10 -18.42
N MET A 66 -5.26 6.47 -17.90
CA MET A 66 -4.58 7.72 -18.26
C MET A 66 -4.17 7.76 -19.73
N ARG A 67 -3.59 6.67 -20.26
CA ARG A 67 -3.22 6.55 -21.69
C ARG A 67 -4.47 6.65 -22.59
N LYS A 68 -5.53 5.93 -22.24
CA LYS A 68 -6.81 5.97 -22.96
C LYS A 68 -7.46 7.34 -22.93
N GLY A 69 -7.35 8.04 -21.79
CA GLY A 69 -7.84 9.39 -21.61
C GLY A 69 -7.14 10.39 -22.53
N ILE A 70 -5.80 10.38 -22.60
CA ILE A 70 -5.07 11.29 -23.49
C ILE A 70 -5.25 10.96 -24.98
N GLU A 71 -5.46 9.69 -25.31
CA GLU A 71 -5.76 9.26 -26.68
C GLU A 71 -7.18 9.61 -27.14
N GLY A 72 -8.09 9.93 -26.23
CA GLY A 72 -9.52 10.05 -26.52
C GLY A 72 -10.10 8.74 -27.05
N ALA A 73 -9.64 7.60 -26.53
CA ALA A 73 -9.97 6.29 -27.05
C ALA A 73 -11.43 5.89 -26.73
N GLU A 74 -12.09 5.20 -27.66
CA GLU A 74 -13.50 4.75 -27.53
C GLU A 74 -13.74 3.80 -26.35
N ASP A 75 -12.69 3.15 -25.84
CA ASP A 75 -12.72 2.21 -24.72
C ASP A 75 -12.28 2.85 -23.39
N PHE A 76 -12.14 4.18 -23.32
CA PHE A 76 -11.79 4.89 -22.09
C PHE A 76 -12.78 4.62 -20.94
N GLU A 77 -14.08 4.65 -21.19
CA GLU A 77 -15.10 4.41 -20.17
C GLU A 77 -15.01 2.99 -19.60
N ALA A 78 -14.66 2.00 -20.43
CA ALA A 78 -14.45 0.63 -19.97
C ALA A 78 -13.21 0.51 -19.06
N ALA A 79 -12.11 1.17 -19.44
CA ALA A 79 -10.90 1.22 -18.60
C ALA A 79 -11.16 1.94 -17.27
N SER A 80 -11.88 3.08 -17.30
CA SER A 80 -12.27 3.81 -16.10
C SER A 80 -13.20 3.01 -15.19
N ALA A 81 -14.11 2.22 -15.77
CA ALA A 81 -15.00 1.36 -14.99
C ALA A 81 -14.22 0.27 -14.24
N GLN A 82 -13.24 -0.36 -14.89
CA GLN A 82 -12.37 -1.35 -14.23
C GLN A 82 -11.55 -0.74 -13.08
N LEU A 83 -11.00 0.46 -13.29
CA LEU A 83 -10.31 1.19 -12.23
C LEU A 83 -11.24 1.47 -11.04
N ASN A 84 -12.50 1.83 -11.30
CA ASN A 84 -13.50 2.05 -10.27
C ASN A 84 -13.92 0.76 -9.56
N GLU A 85 -14.06 -0.37 -10.26
CA GLU A 85 -14.30 -1.68 -9.65
C GLU A 85 -13.16 -2.07 -8.70
N ASN A 86 -11.91 -1.79 -9.08
CA ASN A 86 -10.76 -1.97 -8.22
C ASN A 86 -10.82 -1.07 -6.96
N THR A 87 -11.21 0.21 -7.10
CA THR A 87 -11.46 1.11 -5.96
C THR A 87 -12.51 0.54 -5.00
N GLN A 88 -13.61 -0.01 -5.51
CA GLN A 88 -14.65 -0.64 -4.70
C GLN A 88 -14.13 -1.89 -3.99
N ALA A 89 -13.33 -2.71 -4.66
CA ALA A 89 -12.71 -3.89 -4.06
C ALA A 89 -11.73 -3.53 -2.93
N LEU A 90 -10.90 -2.48 -3.12
CA LEU A 90 -10.02 -1.97 -2.08
C LEU A 90 -10.81 -1.46 -0.86
N SER A 91 -11.84 -0.66 -1.11
CA SER A 91 -12.71 -0.11 -0.07
C SER A 91 -13.42 -1.21 0.73
N GLY A 92 -13.91 -2.25 0.03
CA GLY A 92 -14.51 -3.43 0.66
C GLY A 92 -13.50 -4.24 1.49
N ALA A 93 -12.27 -4.40 1.02
CA ALA A 93 -11.21 -5.09 1.76
C ALA A 93 -10.87 -4.33 3.06
N ILE A 94 -10.71 -3.01 2.99
CA ILE A 94 -10.51 -2.15 4.17
C ILE A 94 -11.70 -2.24 5.13
N GLY A 95 -12.92 -2.10 4.60
CA GLY A 95 -14.15 -2.16 5.40
C GLY A 95 -14.35 -3.49 6.12
N SER A 96 -13.89 -4.61 5.54
CA SER A 96 -13.98 -5.94 6.15
C SER A 96 -13.20 -6.08 7.47
N VAL A 97 -12.19 -5.23 7.68
CA VAL A 97 -11.33 -5.26 8.89
C VAL A 97 -11.55 -4.07 9.79
N TYR A 98 -11.77 -2.88 9.23
CA TYR A 98 -11.85 -1.62 9.97
C TYR A 98 -13.29 -1.08 10.11
N GLY A 99 -14.29 -1.73 9.51
CA GLY A 99 -15.69 -1.33 9.56
C GLY A 99 -16.16 -0.55 8.33
N GLU A 100 -17.48 -0.50 8.14
CA GLU A 100 -18.11 0.09 6.95
C GLU A 100 -17.80 1.58 6.80
N GLU A 101 -17.79 2.33 7.91
CA GLU A 101 -17.46 3.76 7.90
C GLU A 101 -16.02 4.02 7.47
N ALA A 102 -15.08 3.15 7.87
CA ALA A 102 -13.68 3.25 7.45
C ALA A 102 -13.52 2.92 5.96
N GLY A 103 -14.23 1.89 5.48
CA GLY A 103 -14.28 1.56 4.06
C GLY A 103 -14.84 2.70 3.21
N ALA A 104 -15.93 3.34 3.63
CA ALA A 104 -16.52 4.49 2.93
C ALA A 104 -15.63 5.73 2.96
N ALA A 105 -14.94 6.00 4.08
CA ALA A 105 -13.97 7.10 4.16
C ALA A 105 -12.78 6.85 3.21
N PHE A 106 -12.27 5.61 3.18
CA PHE A 106 -11.25 5.20 2.23
C PHE A 106 -11.72 5.40 0.79
N GLU A 107 -12.91 4.90 0.44
CA GLU A 107 -13.47 4.99 -0.92
C GLU A 107 -13.53 6.43 -1.41
N LYS A 108 -13.98 7.35 -0.54
CA LYS A 108 -14.06 8.77 -0.85
C LYS A 108 -12.68 9.35 -1.18
N MET A 109 -11.71 9.19 -0.28
CA MET A 109 -10.36 9.73 -0.48
C MET A 109 -9.68 9.07 -1.69
N TRP A 110 -9.87 7.77 -1.87
CA TRP A 110 -9.30 7.00 -2.98
C TRP A 110 -9.95 7.36 -4.34
N SER A 111 -11.23 7.72 -4.35
CA SER A 111 -11.88 8.21 -5.57
C SER A 111 -11.39 9.61 -5.94
N GLU A 112 -11.14 10.47 -4.95
CA GLU A 112 -10.57 11.81 -5.14
C GLU A 112 -9.16 11.72 -5.75
N HIS A 113 -8.28 10.84 -5.26
CA HIS A 113 -6.93 10.70 -5.82
C HIS A 113 -6.93 10.22 -7.27
N VAL A 114 -7.81 9.27 -7.62
CA VAL A 114 -8.00 8.85 -9.03
C VAL A 114 -8.45 10.04 -9.88
N GLY A 115 -9.38 10.85 -9.35
CA GLY A 115 -9.87 12.05 -10.01
C GLY A 115 -8.75 13.07 -10.31
N TYR A 116 -7.79 13.25 -9.41
CA TYR A 116 -6.67 14.16 -9.63
C TYR A 116 -5.74 13.71 -10.76
N PHE A 117 -5.51 12.40 -10.92
CA PHE A 117 -4.79 11.88 -12.10
C PHE A 117 -5.55 12.17 -13.41
N VAL A 118 -6.87 12.01 -13.41
CA VAL A 118 -7.71 12.38 -14.57
C VAL A 118 -7.61 13.88 -14.87
N GLN A 119 -7.62 14.73 -13.84
CA GLN A 119 -7.44 16.17 -14.00
C GLN A 119 -6.07 16.51 -14.62
N TYR A 120 -5.00 15.83 -14.22
CA TYR A 120 -3.68 16.00 -14.81
C TYR A 120 -3.65 15.60 -16.30
N VAL A 121 -4.29 14.48 -16.65
CA VAL A 121 -4.44 14.04 -18.05
C VAL A 121 -5.20 15.09 -18.86
N GLN A 122 -6.30 15.63 -18.33
CA GLN A 122 -7.06 16.68 -19.00
C GLN A 122 -6.24 17.97 -19.18
N GLY A 123 -5.51 18.40 -18.15
CA GLY A 123 -4.62 19.56 -18.26
C GLY A 123 -3.54 19.35 -19.31
N THR A 124 -3.02 18.12 -19.43
CA THR A 124 -2.06 17.78 -20.50
C THR A 124 -2.70 17.82 -21.89
N ALA A 125 -3.91 17.28 -22.05
CA ALA A 125 -4.65 17.32 -23.32
C ALA A 125 -5.01 18.75 -23.75
N GLU A 126 -5.27 19.62 -22.78
CA GLU A 126 -5.64 21.03 -22.97
C GLU A 126 -4.43 21.98 -23.06
N GLU A 127 -3.21 21.46 -22.92
CA GLU A 127 -1.97 22.26 -22.77
C GLU A 127 -2.05 23.31 -21.63
N ASP A 128 -2.81 22.98 -20.59
CA ASP A 128 -3.08 23.83 -19.42
C ASP A 128 -2.18 23.46 -18.24
N GLU A 129 -1.07 24.19 -18.12
CA GLU A 129 -0.10 24.01 -17.04
C GLU A 129 -0.65 24.40 -15.65
N GLU A 130 -1.62 25.33 -15.57
CA GLU A 130 -2.25 25.68 -14.29
C GLU A 130 -3.11 24.53 -13.78
N LYS A 131 -3.87 23.88 -14.68
CA LYS A 131 -4.68 22.70 -14.37
C LYS A 131 -3.83 21.49 -13.98
N LYS A 132 -2.70 21.27 -14.66
CA LYS A 132 -1.72 20.25 -14.28
C LYS A 132 -1.15 20.52 -12.89
N GLN A 133 -0.72 21.75 -12.62
CA GLN A 133 -0.17 22.11 -11.31
C GLN A 133 -1.22 21.96 -10.19
N ALA A 134 -2.46 22.37 -10.44
CA ALA A 134 -3.56 22.18 -9.48
C ALA A 134 -3.77 20.70 -9.14
N ALA A 135 -3.73 19.80 -10.14
CA ALA A 135 -3.82 18.36 -9.90
C ALA A 135 -2.65 17.83 -9.06
N LEU A 136 -1.42 18.30 -9.30
CA LEU A 136 -0.25 17.91 -8.49
C LEU A 136 -0.34 18.43 -7.05
N ASP A 137 -0.86 19.63 -6.85
CA ASP A 137 -1.06 20.22 -5.52
C ASP A 137 -2.12 19.42 -4.74
N GLU A 138 -3.22 19.04 -5.38
CA GLU A 138 -4.25 18.17 -4.80
C GLU A 138 -3.70 16.78 -4.44
N LEU A 139 -2.89 16.15 -5.31
CA LEU A 139 -2.21 14.88 -5.01
C LEU A 139 -1.25 15.00 -3.80
N SER A 140 -0.56 16.14 -3.70
CA SER A 140 0.32 16.45 -2.57
C SER A 140 -0.45 16.60 -1.26
N GLN A 141 -1.64 17.20 -1.31
CA GLN A 141 -2.51 17.34 -0.15
C GLN A 141 -3.17 16.00 0.23
N TYR A 142 -3.71 15.27 -0.75
CA TYR A 142 -4.23 13.91 -0.58
C TYR A 142 -3.24 13.02 0.16
N ARG A 143 -1.96 13.02 -0.26
CA ARG A 143 -0.91 12.24 0.42
C ARG A 143 -0.88 12.51 1.92
N LYS A 144 -0.92 13.78 2.33
CA LYS A 144 -0.84 14.16 3.76
C LYS A 144 -2.08 13.67 4.50
N ASP A 145 -3.25 13.95 3.94
CA ASP A 145 -4.53 13.65 4.60
C ASP A 145 -4.78 12.15 4.69
N PHE A 146 -4.49 11.41 3.62
CA PHE A 146 -4.64 9.96 3.56
C PHE A 146 -3.64 9.26 4.48
N SER A 147 -2.41 9.78 4.59
CA SER A 147 -1.42 9.23 5.50
C SER A 147 -1.82 9.42 6.97
N ALA A 148 -2.32 10.60 7.33
CA ALA A 148 -2.85 10.88 8.67
C ALA A 148 -4.11 10.04 8.99
N PHE A 149 -4.97 9.82 8.00
CA PHE A 149 -6.12 8.93 8.11
C PHE A 149 -5.69 7.50 8.44
N LEU A 150 -4.73 6.93 7.70
CA LEU A 150 -4.25 5.56 7.94
C LEU A 150 -3.45 5.43 9.23
N GLU A 151 -2.64 6.42 9.61
CA GLU A 151 -1.98 6.43 10.91
C GLU A 151 -3.01 6.36 12.05
N THR A 152 -4.07 7.18 11.97
CA THR A 152 -5.15 7.17 12.96
C THR A 152 -5.90 5.83 12.97
N ALA A 153 -6.28 5.34 11.80
CA ALA A 153 -7.04 4.08 11.66
C ALA A 153 -6.25 2.85 12.13
N THR A 154 -4.93 2.90 12.05
CA THR A 154 -4.04 1.80 12.46
C THR A 154 -3.50 1.97 13.88
N GLU A 155 -3.93 3.00 14.62
CA GLU A 155 -3.44 3.37 15.95
C GLU A 155 -1.91 3.60 15.98
N GLY A 156 -1.38 4.23 14.93
CA GLY A 156 0.06 4.52 14.79
C GLY A 156 0.93 3.34 14.37
N ARG A 157 0.33 2.20 13.95
CA ARG A 157 1.10 1.05 13.43
C ARG A 157 1.66 1.31 12.03
N VAL A 158 1.04 2.22 11.29
CA VAL A 158 1.56 2.76 10.02
C VAL A 158 1.93 4.21 10.28
N GLU A 159 3.22 4.55 10.16
CA GLU A 159 3.67 5.92 10.32
C GLU A 159 3.30 6.76 9.10
N ALA A 160 2.71 7.94 9.33
CA ALA A 160 2.22 8.81 8.27
C ALA A 160 3.35 9.26 7.33
N ASP A 161 4.53 9.56 7.84
CA ASP A 161 5.66 10.03 7.02
C ASP A 161 6.14 8.96 6.03
N ALA A 162 6.31 7.72 6.49
CA ALA A 162 6.73 6.61 5.64
C ALA A 162 5.69 6.28 4.56
N LEU A 163 4.40 6.33 4.94
CA LEU A 163 3.30 6.13 3.98
C LEU A 163 3.24 7.28 2.97
N ALA A 164 3.44 8.51 3.41
CA ALA A 164 3.48 9.67 2.53
C ALA A 164 4.61 9.54 1.50
N GLU A 165 5.82 9.18 1.92
CA GLU A 165 6.93 8.94 0.99
C GLU A 165 6.59 7.88 -0.06
N GLY A 166 5.98 6.76 0.35
CA GLY A 166 5.52 5.72 -0.58
C GLY A 166 4.49 6.24 -1.59
N LEU A 167 3.50 7.02 -1.14
CA LEU A 167 2.49 7.64 -2.01
C LEU A 167 3.11 8.68 -2.96
N GLN A 168 4.13 9.41 -2.53
CA GLN A 168 4.85 10.33 -3.41
C GLN A 168 5.58 9.57 -4.52
N GLU A 169 6.18 8.42 -4.21
CA GLU A 169 6.82 7.57 -5.22
C GLU A 169 5.78 7.00 -6.20
N HIS A 170 4.62 6.53 -5.71
CA HIS A 170 3.49 6.10 -6.56
C HIS A 170 3.04 7.20 -7.53
N VAL A 171 2.85 8.43 -7.03
CA VAL A 171 2.49 9.58 -7.86
C VAL A 171 3.56 9.86 -8.92
N ASN A 172 4.83 9.87 -8.53
CA ASN A 172 5.94 10.09 -9.47
C ASN A 172 5.98 9.00 -10.55
N GLN A 173 5.70 7.75 -10.16
CA GLN A 173 5.65 6.61 -11.07
C GLN A 173 4.55 6.77 -12.12
N LEU A 174 3.32 7.07 -11.70
CA LEU A 174 2.18 7.21 -12.61
C LEU A 174 2.32 8.44 -13.52
N ILE A 175 2.66 9.60 -12.96
CA ILE A 175 2.86 10.83 -13.75
C ILE A 175 4.03 10.67 -14.71
N GLY A 176 5.17 10.14 -14.25
CA GLY A 176 6.32 9.94 -15.12
C GLY A 176 6.08 8.92 -16.23
N ALA A 177 5.39 7.81 -15.94
CA ALA A 177 4.99 6.85 -16.96
C ALA A 177 4.05 7.46 -18.00
N PHE A 178 3.16 8.36 -17.57
CA PHE A 178 2.25 9.09 -18.45
C PHE A 178 2.98 10.14 -19.29
N ASP A 179 3.80 11.00 -18.69
CA ASP A 179 4.54 12.04 -19.40
C ASP A 179 5.50 11.44 -20.44
N ALA A 180 6.20 10.35 -20.10
CA ALA A 180 7.05 9.62 -21.04
C ALA A 180 6.24 9.03 -22.20
N TYR A 181 5.04 8.49 -21.92
CA TYR A 181 4.14 8.00 -22.95
C TYR A 181 3.70 9.10 -23.92
N VAL A 182 3.29 10.26 -23.39
CA VAL A 182 2.89 11.43 -24.18
C VAL A 182 4.06 11.97 -25.02
N ALA A 183 5.28 11.91 -24.49
CA ALA A 183 6.50 12.28 -25.20
C ALA A 183 6.94 11.25 -26.27
N GLY A 184 6.29 10.07 -26.33
CA GLY A 184 6.66 8.97 -27.22
C GLY A 184 7.87 8.15 -26.76
N ASP A 185 8.33 8.34 -25.52
CA ASP A 185 9.39 7.55 -24.90
C ASP A 185 8.79 6.31 -24.22
N TYR A 186 8.44 5.31 -25.03
CA TYR A 186 7.79 4.10 -24.55
C TYR A 186 8.69 3.20 -23.70
N GLU A 187 10.01 3.30 -23.86
CA GLU A 187 10.98 2.57 -23.02
C GLU A 187 10.94 3.14 -21.60
N GLU A 188 11.02 4.46 -21.45
CA GLU A 188 10.91 5.09 -20.15
C GLU A 188 9.53 4.93 -19.53
N ALA A 189 8.46 5.04 -20.34
CA ALA A 189 7.10 4.77 -19.86
C ALA A 189 6.95 3.36 -19.27
N PHE A 190 7.58 2.36 -19.90
CA PHE A 190 7.60 1.00 -19.39
C PHE A 190 8.48 0.86 -18.14
N ASN A 191 9.65 1.48 -18.10
CA ASN A 191 10.54 1.44 -16.94
C ASN A 191 9.87 2.05 -15.70
N MET A 192 9.19 3.18 -15.87
CA MET A 192 8.40 3.81 -14.82
C MET A 192 7.27 2.89 -14.39
N GLN A 193 6.50 2.31 -15.31
CA GLN A 193 5.44 1.36 -14.97
C GLN A 193 5.93 0.13 -14.19
N GLN A 194 7.12 -0.38 -14.49
CA GLN A 194 7.70 -1.56 -13.82
C GLN A 194 8.50 -1.22 -12.57
N LYS A 195 8.65 0.07 -12.22
CA LYS A 195 9.43 0.47 -11.06
C LYS A 195 8.79 -0.15 -9.81
N PRO A 196 9.51 -1.01 -9.07
CA PRO A 196 8.93 -1.64 -7.90
C PRO A 196 8.70 -0.58 -6.84
N GLU A 197 7.44 -0.40 -6.43
CA GLU A 197 7.09 0.33 -5.22
C GLU A 197 7.71 -0.40 -4.03
N LEU A 198 8.79 0.15 -3.51
CA LEU A 198 9.42 -0.21 -2.23
C LEU A 198 10.01 -1.63 -2.15
N THR A 199 11.31 -1.73 -2.40
CA THR A 199 12.16 -2.86 -2.02
C THR A 199 12.43 -2.96 -0.50
N CYS A 200 11.72 -2.23 0.37
CA CYS A 200 11.89 -2.39 1.82
C CYS A 200 10.67 -1.94 2.64
N LEU A 201 9.71 -2.85 2.84
CA LEU A 201 8.83 -2.92 4.02
C LEU A 201 8.80 -4.35 4.57
#